data_AF-A0AAC9NIB6-F1
#
_entry.id   AF-A0AAC9NIB6-F1
#
_cell.length_a   1.000
_cell.length_b   1.000
_cell.length_c   1.000
_cell.angle_alpha   90.00
_cell.angle_beta   90.00
_cell.angle_gamma   90.00
#
_symmetry.space_group_name_H-M   'P 1'
#
loop_
_entity.id
_entity.type
_entity.pdbx_description
1 polymer ?
#
loop_
_entity_poly.entity_id
_entity_poly.type
_entity_poly.pdbx_seq_one_letter_code
_entity_poly.pdbx_strand_id
1 'polypeptide(L)'
;MKKILIALYLMFTSLISMAQLPPTQGENSIQYIEGGVGSGESEAIEKDAKKWPLLLEFSQTNGSSSEWVSGILLVIKDATGAEVFSHPVDGPMILLNLKPGKYAIEASYGTQKKSFNFYSVSGQHQKMNINWK
;
A
#
# COMPACT_ATOMS: atom_id res chain seq x y z
N MET A 1 44.09 39.34 31.13
CA MET A 1 43.27 38.19 31.57
C MET A 1 41.95 38.21 30.81
N LYS A 2 41.51 37.03 30.36
CA LYS A 2 40.30 36.70 29.57
C LYS A 2 39.05 37.48 30.03
N LYS A 3 38.10 37.80 29.14
CA LYS A 3 36.93 36.96 28.82
C LYS A 3 36.27 37.41 27.51
N ILE A 4 36.23 36.51 26.52
CA ILE A 4 35.37 36.62 25.34
C ILE A 4 34.10 35.83 25.66
N LEU A 5 32.94 36.49 25.62
CA LEU A 5 31.62 35.87 25.74
C LEU A 5 31.18 35.46 24.34
N ILE A 6 31.26 34.16 24.03
CA ILE A 6 30.60 33.57 22.86
C ILE A 6 29.29 32.96 23.37
N ALA A 7 28.18 33.61 23.04
CA ALA A 7 26.86 33.03 23.20
C ALA A 7 26.61 32.08 22.01
N LEU A 8 26.74 30.78 22.26
CA LEU A 8 26.45 29.73 21.29
C LEU A 8 24.95 29.43 21.34
N TYR A 9 24.18 29.92 20.37
CA TYR A 9 22.77 29.58 20.24
C TYR A 9 22.66 28.23 19.51
N LEU A 10 22.51 27.15 20.28
CA LEU A 10 22.20 25.82 19.75
C LEU A 10 20.72 25.81 19.35
N MET A 11 20.43 26.08 18.07
CA MET A 11 19.12 25.77 17.50
C MET A 11 19.02 24.25 17.35
N PHE A 12 18.25 23.61 18.23
CA PHE A 12 17.81 22.23 18.07
C PHE A 12 16.73 22.22 16.99
N THR A 13 17.09 21.99 15.73
CA THR A 13 16.10 21.69 14.71
C THR A 13 15.65 20.25 14.91
N SER A 14 14.48 20.06 15.50
CA SER A 14 13.80 18.77 15.53
C SER A 14 13.50 18.35 14.09
N LEU A 15 14.25 17.36 13.59
CA LEU A 15 13.91 16.67 12.36
C LEU A 15 12.68 15.82 12.66
N ILE A 16 11.49 16.36 12.38
CA ILE A 16 10.28 15.54 12.31
C ILE A 16 10.50 14.61 11.12
N SER A 17 10.76 13.32 11.39
CA SER A 17 10.79 12.30 10.35
C SER A 17 9.37 12.13 9.82
N MET A 18 9.02 12.88 8.77
CA MET A 18 7.80 12.61 8.02
C MET A 18 7.99 11.24 7.37
N ALA A 19 7.15 10.28 7.74
CA ALA A 19 7.16 9.01 7.04
C ALA A 19 6.87 9.26 5.56
N GLN A 20 7.74 8.73 4.71
CA GLN A 20 7.74 8.98 3.28
C GLN A 20 6.89 7.90 2.60
N LEU A 21 6.14 8.30 1.58
CA LEU A 21 5.46 7.36 0.71
C LEU A 21 6.49 6.41 0.07
N PRO A 22 6.27 5.08 0.08
CA PRO A 22 7.18 4.15 -0.58
C PRO A 22 7.30 4.45 -2.07
N PRO A 23 8.43 4.09 -2.71
CA PRO A 23 8.65 4.42 -4.11
C PRO A 23 7.63 3.69 -5.00
N THR A 24 7.19 4.38 -6.05
CA THR A 24 6.41 3.74 -7.12
C THR A 24 7.27 2.70 -7.83
N GLN A 25 6.72 1.49 -7.93
CA GLN A 25 7.25 0.36 -8.66
C GLN A 25 6.39 0.08 -9.90
N GLY A 26 6.87 -0.81 -10.77
CA GLY A 26 6.16 -1.17 -11.99
C GLY A 26 6.45 -2.60 -12.40
N GLU A 27 5.38 -3.35 -12.66
CA GLU A 27 5.44 -4.69 -13.20
C GLU A 27 4.45 -4.81 -14.37
N ASN A 28 4.92 -5.36 -15.49
CA ASN A 28 4.20 -5.37 -16.77
C ASN A 28 3.71 -3.96 -17.15
N SER A 29 2.40 -3.74 -17.16
CA SER A 29 1.76 -2.46 -17.52
C SER A 29 1.10 -1.76 -16.33
N ILE A 30 1.32 -2.26 -15.11
CA ILE A 30 0.70 -1.77 -13.88
C ILE A 30 1.78 -1.19 -12.97
N GLN A 31 1.61 0.08 -12.62
CA GLN A 31 2.40 0.73 -11.56
C GLN A 31 1.74 0.48 -10.22
N TYR A 32 2.54 0.35 -9.16
CA TYR A 32 2.05 0.11 -7.81
C TYR A 32 2.95 0.75 -6.75
N ILE A 33 2.40 0.91 -5.56
CA ILE A 33 3.13 1.23 -4.32
C ILE A 33 2.66 0.22 -3.29
N GLU A 34 3.57 -0.49 -2.64
CA GLU A 34 3.28 -1.39 -1.53
C GLU A 34 4.02 -0.97 -0.26
N GLY A 35 3.49 -1.38 0.89
CA GLY A 35 4.08 -1.10 2.19
C GLY A 35 3.00 -0.98 3.26
N GLY A 36 3.22 -0.07 4.21
CA GLY A 36 2.26 0.27 5.27
C GLY A 36 2.48 -0.52 6.56
N VAL A 37 3.71 -0.98 6.82
CA VAL A 37 4.05 -1.73 8.05
C VAL A 37 4.13 -0.79 9.27
N GLY A 38 4.64 0.43 9.07
CA GLY A 38 4.68 1.47 10.10
C GLY A 38 3.55 2.48 9.95
N SER A 39 3.04 3.01 11.07
CA SER A 39 1.89 3.94 11.06
C SER A 39 2.08 5.14 10.13
N GLY A 40 3.27 5.73 10.10
CA GLY A 40 3.54 6.85 9.20
C GLY A 40 3.56 6.45 7.72
N GLU A 41 4.02 5.24 7.39
CA GLU A 41 4.00 4.74 6.01
C GLU A 41 2.56 4.44 5.57
N SER A 42 1.76 3.83 6.44
CA SER A 42 0.33 3.62 6.21
C SER A 42 -0.39 4.95 5.99
N GLU A 43 -0.15 5.96 6.84
CA GLU A 43 -0.71 7.30 6.68
C GLU A 43 -0.28 7.96 5.35
N ALA A 44 0.98 7.77 4.93
CA ALA A 44 1.47 8.29 3.66
C ALA A 44 0.77 7.62 2.47
N ILE A 45 0.59 6.29 2.50
CA ILE A 45 -0.15 5.52 1.49
C ILE A 45 -1.61 5.96 1.45
N GLU A 46 -2.29 6.05 2.59
CA GLU A 46 -3.69 6.49 2.67
C GLU A 46 -3.88 7.91 2.13
N LYS A 47 -2.94 8.81 2.42
CA LYS A 47 -2.96 10.19 1.93
C LYS A 47 -2.79 10.25 0.41
N ASP A 48 -1.98 9.37 -0.17
CA ASP A 48 -1.78 9.33 -1.62
C ASP A 48 -2.89 8.57 -2.36
N ALA A 49 -3.63 7.71 -1.65
CA ALA A 49 -4.57 6.73 -2.21
C ALA A 49 -5.57 7.31 -3.24
N LYS A 50 -6.08 8.54 -3.04
CA LYS A 50 -7.02 9.19 -3.96
C LYS A 50 -6.47 9.43 -5.37
N LYS A 51 -5.15 9.39 -5.56
CA LYS A 51 -4.50 9.49 -6.87
C LYS A 51 -4.46 8.16 -7.63
N TRP A 52 -4.83 7.07 -6.95
CA TRP A 52 -4.74 5.71 -7.45
C TRP A 52 -6.14 5.11 -7.60
N PRO A 53 -6.40 4.38 -8.70
CA PRO A 53 -7.67 3.68 -8.90
C PRO A 53 -8.05 2.72 -7.77
N LEU A 54 -7.06 2.03 -7.18
CA LEU A 54 -7.31 0.98 -6.20
C LEU A 54 -6.31 1.01 -5.05
N LEU A 55 -6.81 0.92 -3.83
CA LEU A 55 -6.07 0.53 -2.62
C LEU A 55 -6.61 -0.82 -2.13
N LEU A 56 -5.72 -1.80 -1.94
CA LEU A 56 -6.01 -3.02 -1.22
C LEU A 56 -5.39 -2.98 0.17
N GLU A 57 -6.13 -3.45 1.16
CA GLU A 57 -5.66 -3.64 2.52
C GLU A 57 -5.87 -5.09 2.98
N PHE A 58 -4.85 -5.67 3.62
CA PHE A 58 -4.79 -7.10 3.90
C PHE A 58 -4.76 -7.37 5.41
N SER A 59 -5.74 -8.13 5.90
CA SER A 59 -5.81 -8.49 7.33
C SER A 59 -6.24 -9.93 7.56
N GLN A 60 -5.93 -10.50 8.71
CA GLN A 60 -6.52 -11.75 9.20
C GLN A 60 -7.29 -11.49 10.48
N THR A 61 -8.42 -12.17 10.66
CA THR A 61 -9.16 -12.19 11.92
C THR A 61 -8.88 -13.51 12.62
N ASN A 62 -8.32 -13.47 13.82
CA ASN A 62 -8.15 -14.64 14.68
C ASN A 62 -8.90 -14.40 16.00
N GLY A 63 -9.97 -15.17 16.22
CA GLY A 63 -10.87 -14.94 17.36
C GLY A 63 -11.53 -13.56 17.30
N SER A 64 -11.22 -12.70 18.27
CA SER A 64 -11.79 -11.34 18.38
C SER A 64 -10.86 -10.24 17.86
N SER A 65 -9.62 -10.55 17.46
CA SER A 65 -8.65 -9.57 16.96
C SER A 65 -8.50 -9.63 15.44
N SER A 66 -8.34 -8.46 14.83
CA SER A 66 -7.92 -8.33 13.43
C SER A 66 -6.47 -7.85 13.39
N GLU A 67 -5.66 -8.51 12.58
CA GLU A 67 -4.22 -8.26 12.44
C GLU A 67 -3.92 -7.93 10.99
N TRP A 68 -3.07 -6.94 10.76
CA TRP A 68 -2.52 -6.65 9.44
C TRP A 68 -1.56 -7.77 9.01
N VAL A 69 -1.63 -8.20 7.75
CA VAL A 69 -0.81 -9.29 7.22
C VAL A 69 -0.05 -8.89 5.97
N SER A 70 1.08 -9.54 5.72
CA SER A 70 1.90 -9.44 4.50
C SER A 70 2.15 -10.82 3.91
N GLY A 71 2.94 -10.92 2.84
CA GLY A 71 3.23 -12.16 2.13
C GLY A 71 2.03 -12.63 1.30
N ILE A 72 1.30 -11.67 0.72
CA ILE A 72 0.13 -11.95 -0.11
C ILE A 72 0.58 -12.16 -1.54
N LEU A 73 0.30 -13.32 -2.14
CA LEU A 73 0.43 -13.45 -3.60
C LEU A 73 -0.79 -12.80 -4.25
N LEU A 74 -0.60 -11.65 -4.89
CA LEU A 74 -1.62 -10.89 -5.58
C LEU A 74 -1.54 -11.13 -7.08
N VAL A 75 -2.59 -11.70 -7.66
CA VAL A 75 -2.75 -11.91 -9.10
C VAL A 75 -3.92 -11.09 -9.61
N ILE A 76 -3.74 -10.36 -10.71
CA ILE A 76 -4.79 -9.60 -11.37
C ILE A 76 -4.92 -10.08 -12.81
N LYS A 77 -6.13 -10.44 -13.19
CA LYS A 77 -6.49 -10.85 -14.56
C LYS A 77 -7.38 -9.81 -15.20
N ASP A 78 -7.19 -9.56 -16.48
CA ASP A 78 -8.04 -8.65 -17.25
C ASP A 78 -9.37 -9.30 -17.68
N ALA A 79 -10.17 -8.58 -18.46
CA ALA A 79 -11.46 -9.05 -18.94
C ALA A 79 -11.40 -10.30 -19.86
N THR A 80 -10.24 -10.59 -20.44
CA THR A 80 -10.00 -11.79 -21.27
C THR A 80 -9.59 -13.00 -20.43
N GLY A 81 -9.27 -12.78 -19.16
CA GLY A 81 -8.72 -13.79 -18.25
C GLY A 81 -7.19 -13.88 -18.28
N ALA A 82 -6.51 -13.02 -19.06
CA ALA A 82 -5.06 -12.94 -19.10
C ALA A 82 -4.52 -12.35 -17.80
N GLU A 83 -3.46 -12.96 -17.24
CA GLU A 83 -2.74 -12.42 -16.11
C GLU A 83 -1.95 -11.18 -16.54
N VAL A 84 -2.24 -10.04 -15.90
CA VAL A 84 -1.61 -8.75 -16.19
C VAL A 84 -0.74 -8.25 -15.05
N PHE A 85 -0.82 -8.90 -13.88
CA PHE A 85 -0.04 -8.61 -12.69
C PHE A 85 0.02 -9.86 -11.81
N SER A 86 1.21 -10.17 -11.27
CA SER A 86 1.42 -11.26 -10.32
C SER A 86 2.59 -10.91 -9.42
N HIS A 87 2.29 -10.50 -8.18
CA HIS A 87 3.31 -9.95 -7.29
C HIS A 87 3.14 -10.44 -5.85
N PRO A 88 4.21 -10.85 -5.16
CA PRO A 88 4.19 -11.03 -3.71
C PRO A 88 4.18 -9.66 -3.02
N VAL A 89 3.16 -9.39 -2.20
CA VAL A 89 3.03 -8.12 -1.48
C VAL A 89 3.59 -8.27 -0.06
N ASP A 90 4.68 -7.56 0.23
CA ASP A 90 5.42 -7.67 1.48
C ASP A 90 4.95 -6.67 2.59
N GLY A 91 3.85 -5.97 2.35
CA GLY A 91 3.18 -5.09 3.32
C GLY A 91 1.66 -5.29 3.36
N PRO A 92 0.98 -4.70 4.36
CA PRO A 92 -0.48 -4.83 4.50
C PRO A 92 -1.28 -3.96 3.54
N MET A 93 -0.64 -3.10 2.75
CA MET A 93 -1.29 -2.19 1.82
C MET A 93 -0.61 -2.20 0.46
N ILE A 94 -1.41 -2.10 -0.61
CA ILE A 94 -0.91 -1.86 -1.97
C ILE A 94 -1.85 -0.94 -2.76
N LEU A 95 -1.29 0.09 -3.38
CA LEU A 95 -1.93 0.95 -4.36
C LEU A 95 -1.64 0.44 -5.77
N LEU A 96 -2.65 0.40 -6.64
CA LEU A 96 -2.55 -0.15 -7.99
C LEU A 96 -3.08 0.85 -9.02
N ASN A 97 -2.27 1.14 -10.04
CA ASN A 97 -2.64 2.02 -11.15
C ASN A 97 -3.25 1.23 -12.31
N LEU A 98 -4.50 0.76 -12.10
CA LEU A 98 -5.24 0.00 -13.11
C LEU A 98 -5.92 0.93 -14.10
N LYS A 99 -5.68 0.71 -15.40
CA LYS A 99 -6.44 1.38 -16.47
C LYS A 99 -7.94 1.09 -16.32
N PRO A 100 -8.83 1.95 -16.83
CA PRO A 100 -10.26 1.68 -16.81
C PRO A 100 -10.61 0.34 -17.48
N GLY A 101 -11.41 -0.50 -16.82
CA GLY A 101 -11.69 -1.85 -17.30
C GLY A 101 -12.19 -2.79 -16.21
N LYS A 102 -12.53 -4.02 -16.62
CA LYS A 102 -12.93 -5.11 -15.72
C LYS A 102 -11.72 -5.99 -15.40
N TYR A 103 -11.58 -6.33 -14.13
CA TYR A 103 -10.52 -7.19 -13.62
C TYR A 103 -11.06 -8.25 -12.65
N ALA A 104 -10.38 -9.37 -12.59
CA ALA A 104 -10.48 -10.32 -11.49
C ALA A 104 -9.23 -10.21 -10.63
N ILE A 105 -9.40 -9.95 -9.34
CA ILE A 105 -8.33 -9.84 -8.35
C ILE A 105 -8.34 -11.13 -7.53
N GLU A 106 -7.20 -11.78 -7.44
CA GLU A 106 -6.99 -12.99 -6.66
C GLU A 106 -5.88 -12.73 -5.62
N ALA A 107 -6.21 -12.80 -4.33
CA ALA A 107 -5.26 -12.62 -3.24
C ALA A 107 -5.11 -13.94 -2.47
N SER A 108 -3.89 -14.44 -2.36
CA SER A 108 -3.58 -15.70 -1.66
C SER A 108 -2.70 -15.43 -0.44
N TYR A 109 -3.12 -15.97 0.70
CA TYR A 109 -2.40 -15.89 1.97
C TYR A 109 -2.27 -17.29 2.57
N GLY A 110 -1.05 -17.83 2.58
CA GLY A 110 -0.82 -19.25 2.89
C GLY A 110 -1.62 -20.17 1.97
N THR A 111 -2.50 -21.01 2.53
CA THR A 111 -3.39 -21.89 1.77
C THR A 111 -4.74 -21.26 1.42
N GLN A 112 -5.03 -20.08 1.95
CA GLN A 112 -6.31 -19.41 1.74
C GLN A 112 -6.27 -18.50 0.52
N LYS A 113 -7.29 -18.56 -0.32
CA LYS A 113 -7.42 -17.71 -1.52
C LYS A 113 -8.75 -16.96 -1.51
N LYS A 114 -8.72 -15.69 -1.89
CA LYS A 114 -9.92 -14.86 -2.11
C LYS A 114 -9.89 -14.26 -3.51
N SER A 115 -11.05 -14.23 -4.16
CA SER A 115 -11.21 -13.68 -5.50
C SER A 115 -12.35 -12.65 -5.54
N PHE A 116 -12.12 -11.55 -6.24
CA PHE A 116 -13.06 -10.44 -6.35
C PHE A 116 -13.10 -9.92 -7.78
N ASN A 117 -14.28 -9.51 -8.26
CA ASN A 117 -14.37 -8.72 -9.47
C ASN A 117 -14.18 -7.25 -9.12
N PHE A 118 -13.38 -6.55 -9.90
CA PHE A 118 -13.11 -5.12 -9.76
C PHE A 118 -13.35 -4.40 -11.08
N TYR A 119 -13.94 -3.21 -11.01
CA TYR A 119 -14.16 -2.35 -12.17
C TYR A 119 -13.41 -1.06 -11.93
N SER A 120 -12.29 -0.88 -12.64
CA SER A 120 -11.57 0.40 -12.65
C SER A 120 -12.34 1.40 -13.49
N VAL A 121 -12.65 2.55 -12.91
CA VAL A 121 -13.35 3.66 -13.58
C VAL A 121 -12.44 4.88 -13.55
N SER A 122 -12.32 5.56 -14.69
CA SER A 122 -11.45 6.74 -14.82
C SER A 122 -11.77 7.79 -13.75
N GLY A 123 -10.73 8.24 -13.04
CA GLY A 123 -10.84 9.25 -11.99
C GLY A 123 -11.51 8.80 -10.69
N GLN A 124 -11.84 7.51 -10.54
CA GLN A 124 -12.39 6.97 -9.30
C GLN A 124 -11.33 6.21 -8.51
N HIS A 125 -11.33 6.44 -7.21
CA HIS A 125 -10.57 5.66 -6.24
C HIS A 125 -11.50 4.68 -5.53
N GLN A 126 -11.07 3.44 -5.35
CA GLN A 126 -11.75 2.44 -4.53
C GLN A 126 -10.77 1.81 -3.54
N LYS A 127 -11.23 1.61 -2.30
CA LYS A 127 -10.52 0.89 -1.26
C LYS A 127 -11.22 -0.44 -1.00
N MET A 128 -10.47 -1.53 -0.96
CA MET A 128 -11.01 -2.87 -0.66
C MET A 128 -10.21 -3.52 0.46
N ASN A 129 -10.92 -4.02 1.46
CA ASN A 129 -10.34 -4.76 2.57
C ASN A 129 -10.47 -6.26 2.32
N ILE A 130 -9.34 -6.94 2.22
CA ILE A 130 -9.28 -8.40 2.07
C ILE A 130 -8.92 -8.97 3.44
N ASN A 131 -9.94 -9.48 4.14
CA ASN A 131 -9.79 -10.07 5.46
C ASN A 131 -9.91 -11.60 5.40
N TRP A 132 -8.93 -12.35 5.90
CA TRP A 132 -9.00 -13.80 6.10
C TRP A 132 -9.54 -14.17 7.49
N LYS A 133 -10.05 -15.40 7.64
CA LYS A 133 -10.56 -15.95 8.91
C LYS A 133 -9.80 -17.20 9.29
#